data_AF-A0A7Y5NT66-F1
#
_entry.id   AF-A0A7Y5NT66-F1
#
_cell.length_a   1.000
_cell.length_b   1.000
_cell.length_c   1.000
_cell.angle_alpha   90.00
_cell.angle_beta   90.00
_cell.angle_gamma   90.00
#
_symmetry.space_group_name_H-M   'P 1'
#
loop_
_entity.id
_entity.type
_entity.pdbx_description
1 polymer ?
#
loop_
_entity_poly.entity_id
_entity_poly.type
_entity_poly.pdbx_seq_one_letter_code
_entity_poly.pdbx_strand_id
1 'polypeptide(L)'
;MRTSSTLLFGLSLSFLLACGDSGSGGQGGTGGGEGGTAPEGGGGGSVGGSPSTGGGDTGGAPVECEAPTPMPGDKVDVPVETVTISAKDETGSPISDTPLQLCGTNGCLYATTSAIGQALFTNNLSSDTIDRPLVKPGDSLVFGKIGYHYTEGAASPFPVTFPRMEDSGEQITAGGTVSASGVTLEVGANAHVTFDSLIYDTEDKQTFRAAQLPAELIEAATGDASFSMVYTLGPVDTLFCDDTVTVTFDNYADLPADATVDIFGHELAIGEEFGPYGEWTKIAEGKVSADGTTITTAGEGLPVLLTVAIRAQGQ
;
A
#
# COMPACT_ATOMS: atom_id res chain seq x y z
N MET A 1 10.03 63.52 -4.12
CA MET A 1 10.82 62.83 -3.09
C MET A 1 9.85 62.05 -2.21
N ARG A 2 9.73 60.74 -2.45
CA ARG A 2 8.85 59.83 -1.69
C ARG A 2 9.75 59.02 -0.77
N THR A 3 9.47 59.08 0.52
CA THR A 3 10.20 58.41 1.60
C THR A 3 9.78 56.95 1.69
N SER A 4 10.76 56.05 1.57
CA SER A 4 10.63 54.62 1.85
C SER A 4 10.41 54.37 3.34
N SER A 5 9.44 53.52 3.68
CA SER A 5 9.36 52.87 4.99
C SER A 5 9.72 51.39 4.81
N THR A 6 10.87 51.01 5.34
CA THR A 6 11.34 49.63 5.44
C THR A 6 11.01 49.14 6.84
N LEU A 7 10.04 48.21 6.96
CA LEU A 7 9.80 47.48 8.20
C LEU A 7 10.85 46.35 8.32
N LEU A 8 11.71 46.44 9.35
CA LEU A 8 12.49 45.31 9.84
C LEU A 8 11.67 44.53 10.86
N PHE A 9 11.42 43.25 10.59
CA PHE A 9 11.01 42.27 11.60
C PHE A 9 12.26 41.60 12.16
N GLY A 10 12.58 41.89 13.43
CA GLY A 10 13.59 41.18 14.20
C GLY A 10 12.94 40.05 14.99
N LEU A 11 13.22 38.80 14.61
CA LEU A 11 12.87 37.62 15.39
C LEU A 11 14.05 37.27 16.30
N SER A 12 13.86 37.49 17.60
CA SER A 12 14.80 37.11 18.66
C SER A 12 14.59 35.64 19.03
N LEU A 13 15.58 34.79 18.76
CA LEU A 13 15.57 33.37 19.13
C LEU A 13 16.50 33.16 20.32
N SER A 14 15.90 33.01 21.51
CA SER A 14 16.60 32.61 22.74
C SER A 14 16.42 31.11 22.94
N PHE A 15 17.49 30.32 22.77
CA PHE A 15 17.53 28.94 23.27
C PHE A 15 18.42 28.88 24.52
N LEU A 16 17.77 28.57 25.64
CA LEU A 16 18.37 28.28 26.93
C LEU A 16 18.95 26.86 26.90
N LEU A 17 20.22 26.73 27.30
CA LEU A 17 20.79 25.47 27.76
C LEU A 17 20.17 25.08 29.11
N ALA A 18 19.65 23.87 29.21
CA ALA A 18 19.37 23.20 30.48
C ALA A 18 20.05 21.83 30.50
N CYS A 19 21.14 21.73 31.27
CA CYS A 19 21.63 20.46 31.82
C CYS A 19 20.75 20.11 33.02
N GLY A 20 20.26 18.87 33.07
CA GLY A 20 19.48 18.34 34.19
C GLY A 20 19.62 16.82 34.25
N ASP A 21 20.62 16.39 34.99
CA ASP A 21 20.89 15.00 35.42
C ASP A 21 20.03 14.66 36.64
N SER A 22 19.46 13.44 36.69
CA SER A 22 19.24 12.57 37.88
C SER A 22 18.01 11.66 37.76
N GLY A 23 18.24 10.35 37.58
CA GLY A 23 17.87 9.37 38.61
C GLY A 23 16.52 8.63 38.57
N SER A 24 16.60 7.35 38.15
CA SER A 24 16.12 6.14 38.84
C SER A 24 14.80 5.42 38.41
N GLY A 25 14.97 4.11 38.14
CA GLY A 25 13.97 3.03 38.17
C GLY A 25 13.27 2.75 36.84
N GLY A 26 13.34 1.59 36.17
CA GLY A 26 13.89 0.27 36.49
C GLY A 26 13.17 -0.78 35.60
N GLN A 27 13.91 -1.79 35.11
CA GLN A 27 13.46 -3.08 34.52
C GLN A 27 12.64 -3.01 33.22
N GLY A 28 12.90 -3.78 32.16
CA GLY A 28 13.63 -5.02 31.88
C GLY A 28 13.16 -5.48 30.47
N GLY A 29 13.80 -6.33 29.70
CA GLY A 29 15.00 -7.13 29.87
C GLY A 29 15.54 -7.51 28.50
N THR A 30 16.83 -7.81 28.50
CA THR A 30 17.60 -8.39 27.41
C THR A 30 17.31 -9.88 27.27
N GLY A 31 17.33 -10.39 26.04
CA GLY A 31 17.18 -11.82 25.76
C GLY A 31 17.73 -12.19 24.39
N GLY A 32 19.04 -11.99 24.19
CA GLY A 32 19.77 -12.70 23.14
C GLY A 32 19.96 -14.15 23.56
N GLY A 33 19.57 -15.07 22.68
CA GLY A 33 19.73 -16.51 22.87
C GLY A 33 20.69 -17.08 21.84
N GLU A 34 21.87 -17.47 22.30
CA GLU A 34 22.74 -18.44 21.63
C GLU A 34 22.08 -19.83 21.65
N GLY A 35 22.20 -20.58 20.56
CA GLY A 35 21.99 -22.03 20.52
C GLY A 35 22.76 -22.58 19.33
N GLY A 36 23.63 -23.58 19.44
CA GLY A 36 23.64 -24.70 20.38
C GLY A 36 23.50 -25.97 19.53
N THR A 37 24.57 -26.75 19.44
CA THR A 37 24.73 -27.96 18.61
C THR A 37 23.77 -29.09 18.98
N ALA A 38 23.29 -29.81 17.96
CA ALA A 38 22.42 -30.97 18.06
C ALA A 38 23.12 -32.23 18.63
N PRO A 39 22.34 -33.13 19.23
CA PRO A 39 22.49 -34.55 18.96
C PRO A 39 21.19 -35.28 18.61
N GLU A 40 21.37 -36.40 17.94
CA GLU A 40 20.39 -37.35 17.42
C GLU A 40 19.50 -38.02 18.49
N GLY A 41 18.27 -38.39 18.07
CA GLY A 41 17.67 -39.69 18.39
C GLY A 41 16.51 -39.73 19.39
N GLY A 42 15.37 -40.29 18.95
CA GLY A 42 14.40 -40.94 19.83
C GLY A 42 12.93 -40.63 19.53
N GLY A 43 12.22 -41.60 18.93
CA GLY A 43 10.78 -41.52 18.68
C GLY A 43 9.88 -41.80 19.91
N GLY A 44 8.57 -41.64 19.69
CA GLY A 44 7.52 -42.07 20.62
C GLY A 44 6.30 -41.15 20.54
N GLY A 45 5.21 -41.63 19.94
CA GLY A 45 4.00 -40.85 19.76
C GLY A 45 3.15 -40.67 21.02
N SER A 46 2.16 -39.78 20.95
CA SER A 46 0.88 -39.97 21.64
C SER A 46 -0.21 -39.11 21.00
N VAL A 47 -1.25 -39.83 20.61
CA VAL A 47 -2.63 -39.45 20.28
C VAL A 47 -3.21 -38.45 21.29
N GLY A 48 -3.94 -37.46 20.77
CA GLY A 48 -4.82 -36.57 21.52
C GLY A 48 -5.85 -35.95 20.59
N GLY A 49 -6.99 -36.63 20.40
CA GLY A 49 -8.04 -36.23 19.48
C GLY A 49 -8.93 -35.12 20.02
N SER A 50 -9.25 -34.16 19.15
CA SER A 50 -10.35 -33.21 19.34
C SER A 50 -11.67 -33.84 18.89
N PRO A 51 -12.77 -33.62 19.62
CA PRO A 51 -14.08 -34.13 19.23
C PRO A 51 -14.58 -33.40 17.97
N SER A 52 -14.71 -34.18 16.90
CA SER A 52 -15.45 -33.84 15.69
C SER A 52 -16.93 -33.74 16.02
N THR A 53 -17.47 -32.52 16.01
CA THR A 53 -18.91 -32.27 15.98
C THR A 53 -19.36 -32.47 14.55
N GLY A 54 -20.01 -33.61 14.29
CA GLY A 54 -20.60 -33.95 13.01
C GLY A 54 -21.80 -33.06 12.69
N GLY A 55 -21.58 -32.05 11.84
CA GLY A 55 -22.59 -31.46 10.99
C GLY A 55 -22.23 -31.82 9.55
N GLY A 56 -23.06 -32.66 8.93
CA GLY A 56 -22.89 -33.05 7.53
C GLY A 56 -23.17 -31.86 6.63
N ASP A 57 -22.18 -31.03 6.42
CA ASP A 57 -22.17 -30.08 5.31
C ASP A 57 -21.48 -30.77 4.15
N THR A 58 -22.15 -30.81 3.00
CA THR A 58 -21.58 -31.30 1.75
C THR A 58 -20.55 -30.28 1.29
N GLY A 59 -19.41 -30.25 1.97
CA GLY A 59 -18.32 -29.31 1.79
C GLY A 59 -17.78 -29.39 0.38
N GLY A 60 -18.34 -28.55 -0.49
CA GLY A 60 -17.62 -28.09 -1.66
C GLY A 60 -16.35 -27.40 -1.16
N ALA A 61 -15.24 -27.65 -1.84
CA ALA A 61 -14.06 -26.84 -1.62
C ALA A 61 -14.45 -25.35 -1.71
N PRO A 62 -13.87 -24.46 -0.89
CA PRO A 62 -14.08 -23.03 -1.05
C PRO A 62 -13.84 -22.66 -2.52
N VAL A 63 -14.79 -21.94 -3.11
CA VAL A 63 -14.64 -21.42 -4.48
C VAL A 63 -13.58 -20.33 -4.40
N GLU A 64 -12.41 -20.61 -4.98
CA GLU A 64 -11.31 -19.67 -5.09
C GLU A 64 -11.46 -18.94 -6.43
N CYS A 65 -11.21 -17.63 -6.45
CA CYS A 65 -11.23 -16.88 -7.70
C CYS A 65 -10.17 -17.46 -8.64
N GLU A 66 -10.55 -17.71 -9.90
CA GLU A 66 -9.57 -18.11 -10.91
C GLU A 66 -8.60 -16.95 -11.12
N ALA A 67 -7.31 -17.18 -10.86
CA ALA A 67 -6.28 -16.17 -11.06
C ALA A 67 -6.29 -15.71 -12.53
N PRO A 68 -6.27 -14.40 -12.82
CA PRO A 68 -6.15 -13.90 -14.17
C PRO A 68 -4.90 -14.43 -14.88
N THR A 69 -4.91 -14.45 -16.21
CA THR A 69 -3.71 -14.80 -16.97
C THR A 69 -2.66 -13.70 -16.81
N PRO A 70 -1.43 -14.01 -16.35
CA PRO A 70 -0.37 -13.01 -16.19
C PRO A 70 -0.10 -12.22 -17.47
N MET A 71 0.14 -10.93 -17.32
CA MET A 71 0.48 -9.97 -18.37
C MET A 71 1.87 -9.37 -18.13
N PRO A 72 2.94 -10.18 -18.28
CA PRO A 72 4.28 -9.76 -17.88
C PRO A 72 4.80 -8.59 -18.73
N GLY A 73 5.48 -7.67 -18.06
CA GLY A 73 6.21 -6.58 -18.71
C GLY A 73 7.54 -6.99 -19.32
N ASP A 74 8.14 -6.04 -20.04
CA ASP A 74 9.53 -6.16 -20.44
C ASP A 74 10.44 -6.10 -19.21
N LYS A 75 11.49 -6.93 -19.22
CA LYS A 75 12.49 -6.94 -18.16
C LYS A 75 13.36 -5.69 -18.22
N VAL A 76 13.55 -5.01 -17.09
CA VAL A 76 14.44 -3.86 -16.93
C VAL A 76 15.32 -4.09 -15.70
N ASP A 77 16.48 -4.69 -15.92
CA ASP A 77 17.48 -4.91 -14.86
C ASP A 77 18.15 -3.58 -14.47
N VAL A 78 17.99 -3.18 -13.21
CA VAL A 78 18.61 -1.98 -12.63
C VAL A 78 19.68 -2.41 -11.62
N PRO A 79 20.93 -1.95 -11.74
CA PRO A 79 21.96 -2.18 -10.72
C PRO A 79 21.56 -1.59 -9.37
N VAL A 80 21.66 -2.40 -8.31
CA VAL A 80 21.35 -1.98 -6.94
C VAL A 80 22.48 -2.46 -6.03
N GLU A 81 23.24 -1.54 -5.44
CA GLU A 81 24.23 -1.87 -4.40
C GLU A 81 23.70 -1.43 -3.03
N THR A 82 23.56 -0.12 -2.83
CA THR A 82 22.94 0.47 -1.65
C THR A 82 21.97 1.56 -2.05
N VAL A 83 20.79 1.59 -1.44
CA VAL A 83 19.77 2.61 -1.67
C VAL A 83 19.34 3.19 -0.33
N THR A 84 19.51 4.50 -0.16
CA THR A 84 18.94 5.22 0.98
C THR A 84 17.64 5.88 0.52
N ILE A 85 16.57 5.69 1.27
CA ILE A 85 15.26 6.31 1.00
C ILE A 85 14.93 7.33 2.08
N SER A 86 14.06 8.27 1.75
CA SER A 86 13.44 9.23 2.68
C SER A 86 11.93 9.11 2.56
N ALA A 87 11.31 8.33 3.45
CA ALA A 87 9.87 8.08 3.49
C ALA A 87 9.13 9.10 4.36
N LYS A 88 8.06 9.65 3.80
CA LYS A 88 7.17 10.59 4.46
C LYS A 88 5.72 10.19 4.28
N ASP A 89 4.85 10.67 5.15
CA ASP A 89 3.41 10.62 4.94
C ASP A 89 2.93 11.81 4.09
N GLU A 90 1.65 11.83 3.77
CA GLU A 90 1.00 12.86 2.95
C GLU A 90 1.12 14.28 3.53
N THR A 91 1.39 14.41 4.84
CA THR A 91 1.61 15.70 5.50
C THR A 91 3.07 16.17 5.42
N GLY A 92 3.95 15.33 4.86
CA GLY A 92 5.39 15.54 4.82
C GLY A 92 6.11 15.13 6.10
N SER A 93 5.42 14.48 7.05
CA SER A 93 6.01 14.00 8.30
C SER A 93 6.81 12.71 8.04
N PRO A 94 7.97 12.52 8.69
CA PRO A 94 8.76 11.30 8.51
C PRO A 94 7.99 10.06 9.01
N ILE A 95 8.04 8.98 8.25
CA ILE A 95 7.45 7.69 8.65
C ILE A 95 8.50 6.89 9.42
N SER A 96 8.31 6.65 10.71
CA SER A 96 9.26 5.89 11.56
C SER A 96 8.80 4.46 11.84
N ASP A 97 9.77 3.54 12.02
CA ASP A 97 9.54 2.14 12.43
C ASP A 97 8.61 1.36 11.50
N THR A 98 8.66 1.67 10.19
CA THR A 98 7.81 1.02 9.18
C THR A 98 8.65 0.12 8.30
N PRO A 99 8.25 -1.15 8.09
CA PRO A 99 8.91 -2.03 7.14
C PRO A 99 8.64 -1.56 5.71
N LEU A 100 9.72 -1.36 4.96
CA LEU A 100 9.70 -1.06 3.54
C LEU A 100 10.39 -2.18 2.77
N GLN A 101 10.02 -2.28 1.51
CA GLN A 101 10.53 -3.23 0.54
C GLN A 101 11.08 -2.47 -0.67
N LEU A 102 12.24 -2.91 -1.17
CA LEU A 102 12.74 -2.57 -2.51
C LEU A 102 12.69 -3.86 -3.33
N CYS A 103 11.63 -4.03 -4.11
CA CYS A 103 11.30 -5.27 -4.79
C CYS A 103 11.27 -5.11 -6.31
N GLY A 104 11.81 -6.09 -7.01
CA GLY A 104 11.50 -6.39 -8.39
C GLY A 104 10.75 -7.70 -8.53
N THR A 105 10.52 -8.14 -9.76
CA THR A 105 9.95 -9.48 -10.01
C THR A 105 10.92 -10.62 -9.64
N ASN A 106 12.23 -10.33 -9.60
CA ASN A 106 13.28 -11.31 -9.37
C ASN A 106 13.80 -11.37 -7.92
N GLY A 107 13.31 -10.51 -7.01
CA GLY A 107 13.73 -10.50 -5.62
C GLY A 107 13.38 -9.22 -4.86
N CYS A 108 13.51 -9.26 -3.53
CA CYS A 108 13.19 -8.17 -2.63
C CYS A 108 14.31 -7.93 -1.62
N LEU A 109 14.57 -6.65 -1.35
CA LEU A 109 15.34 -6.18 -0.21
C LEU A 109 14.40 -5.57 0.83
N TYR A 110 14.75 -5.69 2.11
CA TYR A 110 13.92 -5.23 3.22
C TYR A 110 14.70 -4.26 4.10
N ALA A 111 14.04 -3.23 4.57
CA ALA A 111 14.59 -2.28 5.55
C ALA A 111 13.46 -1.70 6.39
N THR A 112 13.80 -1.20 7.59
CA THR A 112 12.86 -0.49 8.46
C THR A 112 13.25 0.98 8.51
N THR A 113 12.27 1.88 8.45
CA THR A 113 12.54 3.31 8.57
C THR A 113 12.98 3.70 9.98
N SER A 114 13.97 4.58 10.06
CA SER A 114 14.43 5.21 11.30
C SER A 114 13.46 6.29 11.80
N ALA A 115 13.73 6.86 12.98
CA ALA A 115 12.94 7.95 13.56
C ALA A 115 12.86 9.22 12.68
N ILE A 116 13.77 9.40 11.71
CA ILE A 116 13.77 10.52 10.76
C ILE A 116 13.21 10.12 9.38
N GLY A 117 12.59 8.95 9.25
CA GLY A 117 11.98 8.49 8.00
C GLY A 117 12.95 7.90 6.99
N GLN A 118 14.20 7.61 7.37
CA GLN A 118 15.18 7.03 6.45
C GLN A 118 15.27 5.53 6.59
N ALA A 119 15.37 4.80 5.47
CA ALA A 119 15.73 3.39 5.44
C ALA A 119 16.91 3.18 4.49
N LEU A 120 17.78 2.22 4.81
CA LEU A 120 18.93 1.83 4.00
C LEU A 120 18.73 0.38 3.52
N PHE A 121 18.58 0.21 2.22
CA PHE A 121 18.63 -1.09 1.57
C PHE A 121 20.07 -1.40 1.16
N THR A 122 20.52 -2.62 1.41
CA THR A 122 21.79 -3.15 0.92
C THR A 122 21.49 -4.41 0.13
N ASN A 123 21.95 -4.47 -1.12
CA ASN A 123 21.68 -5.63 -1.97
C ASN A 123 22.48 -6.84 -1.46
N ASN A 124 21.74 -7.84 -1.02
CA ASN A 124 22.25 -9.13 -0.56
C ASN A 124 21.70 -10.30 -1.41
N LEU A 125 21.10 -10.00 -2.56
CA LEU A 125 20.68 -10.99 -3.54
C LEU A 125 21.92 -11.57 -4.25
N SER A 126 21.75 -12.73 -4.89
CA SER A 126 22.81 -13.31 -5.72
C SER A 126 23.07 -12.53 -7.01
N SER A 127 22.14 -11.66 -7.40
CA SER A 127 22.23 -10.74 -8.55
C SER A 127 22.61 -9.34 -8.08
N ASP A 128 23.45 -8.65 -8.84
CA ASP A 128 23.75 -7.23 -8.66
C ASP A 128 22.65 -6.31 -9.22
N THR A 129 21.69 -6.88 -9.96
CA THR A 129 20.51 -6.17 -10.49
C THR A 129 19.19 -6.66 -9.93
N ILE A 130 18.21 -5.75 -9.91
CA ILE A 130 16.80 -6.03 -9.62
C ILE A 130 15.96 -5.62 -10.84
N ASP A 131 15.01 -6.45 -11.26
CA ASP A 131 14.09 -6.16 -12.37
C ASP A 131 13.02 -5.15 -11.93
N ARG A 132 12.97 -3.96 -12.55
CA ARG A 132 11.99 -2.89 -12.27
C ARG A 132 11.82 -2.64 -10.75
N PRO A 133 12.89 -2.25 -10.04
CA PRO A 133 12.85 -2.13 -8.59
C PRO A 133 11.89 -1.03 -8.14
N LEU A 134 10.96 -1.39 -7.26
CA LEU A 134 9.99 -0.48 -6.63
C LEU A 134 10.24 -0.39 -5.13
N VAL A 135 10.28 0.82 -4.59
CA VAL A 135 10.16 1.05 -3.14
C VAL A 135 8.69 1.10 -2.76
N LYS A 136 8.27 0.27 -1.80
CA LYS A 136 6.89 0.22 -1.30
C LYS A 136 6.83 -0.18 0.19
N PRO A 137 5.75 0.13 0.92
CA PRO A 137 5.50 -0.44 2.24
C PRO A 137 5.32 -1.96 2.16
N GLY A 138 5.61 -2.66 3.26
CA GLY A 138 5.50 -4.12 3.32
C GLY A 138 4.07 -4.65 3.21
N ASP A 139 3.10 -3.89 3.69
CA ASP A 139 1.67 -4.18 3.69
C ASP A 139 0.85 -2.91 3.38
N SER A 140 -0.48 -2.99 3.50
CA SER A 140 -1.40 -1.87 3.32
C SER A 140 -2.25 -1.59 4.57
N LEU A 141 -1.76 -1.92 5.77
CA LEU A 141 -2.51 -1.80 7.02
C LEU A 141 -2.43 -0.37 7.59
N VAL A 142 -1.26 0.26 7.51
CA VAL A 142 -1.02 1.60 8.09
C VAL A 142 -0.82 2.66 7.00
N PHE A 143 -0.14 2.30 5.93
CA PHE A 143 0.19 3.20 4.84
C PHE A 143 -0.24 2.60 3.51
N GLY A 144 -0.65 3.47 2.59
CA GLY A 144 -1.02 3.08 1.24
C GLY A 144 0.14 2.48 0.46
N LYS A 145 -0.09 1.32 -0.16
CA LYS A 145 0.95 0.58 -0.89
C LYS A 145 1.09 1.11 -2.31
N ILE A 146 1.90 2.17 -2.46
CA ILE A 146 2.31 2.74 -3.75
C ILE A 146 3.73 2.28 -4.07
N GLY A 147 4.01 1.90 -5.32
CA GLY A 147 5.37 1.53 -5.76
C GLY A 147 6.13 2.68 -6.40
N TYR A 148 7.26 3.09 -5.85
CA TYR A 148 8.10 4.11 -6.46
C TYR A 148 9.26 3.49 -7.23
N HIS A 149 9.30 3.66 -8.55
CA HIS A 149 10.39 3.18 -9.41
C HIS A 149 11.74 3.77 -9.00
N TYR A 150 12.65 2.89 -8.60
CA TYR A 150 14.04 3.23 -8.39
C TYR A 150 14.82 3.10 -9.71
N THR A 151 15.71 4.06 -9.97
CA THR A 151 16.60 4.04 -11.12
C THR A 151 18.05 4.29 -10.69
N GLU A 152 19.00 3.78 -11.46
CA GLU A 152 20.44 4.03 -11.28
C GLU A 152 20.74 5.51 -11.58
N GLY A 153 20.62 6.36 -10.57
CA GLY A 153 20.69 7.82 -10.72
C GLY A 153 19.58 8.58 -9.99
N ALA A 154 18.62 7.86 -9.38
CA ALA A 154 17.68 8.45 -8.46
C ALA A 154 18.39 9.22 -7.34
N ALA A 155 17.73 10.27 -6.84
CA ALA A 155 18.27 11.07 -5.75
C ALA A 155 18.60 10.21 -4.52
N SER A 156 19.58 10.63 -3.73
CA SER A 156 19.92 10.00 -2.46
C SER A 156 19.89 11.04 -1.33
N PRO A 157 19.00 10.91 -0.33
CA PRO A 157 18.01 9.84 -0.20
C PRO A 157 16.90 9.92 -1.26
N PHE A 158 16.42 8.77 -1.74
CA PHE A 158 15.33 8.66 -2.70
C PHE A 158 14.00 9.01 -2.02
N PRO A 159 13.32 10.10 -2.40
CA PRO A 159 12.12 10.55 -1.72
C PRO A 159 10.92 9.69 -2.11
N VAL A 160 10.16 9.23 -1.12
CA VAL A 160 8.90 8.50 -1.31
C VAL A 160 7.85 9.00 -0.32
N THR A 161 6.59 9.00 -0.73
CA THR A 161 5.47 9.41 0.11
C THR A 161 4.41 8.32 0.16
N PHE A 162 3.96 7.94 1.35
CA PHE A 162 2.91 6.94 1.50
C PHE A 162 1.76 7.53 2.32
N PRO A 163 0.56 7.68 1.74
CA PRO A 163 -0.56 8.26 2.46
C PRO A 163 -0.99 7.33 3.60
N ARG A 164 -1.36 7.87 4.75
CA ARG A 164 -1.84 7.10 5.89
C ARG A 164 -3.25 6.55 5.61
N MET A 165 -3.42 5.25 5.82
CA MET A 165 -4.70 4.57 5.62
C MET A 165 -5.67 4.88 6.76
N GLU A 166 -6.91 5.21 6.40
CA GLU A 166 -8.05 5.20 7.31
C GLU A 166 -8.69 3.81 7.29
N ASP A 167 -9.00 3.27 8.47
CA ASP A 167 -9.64 1.98 8.65
C ASP A 167 -11.13 2.15 8.88
N SER A 168 -11.94 1.48 8.06
CA SER A 168 -13.40 1.45 8.23
C SER A 168 -13.82 0.78 9.55
N GLY A 169 -12.97 -0.09 10.10
CA GLY A 169 -13.30 -0.94 11.25
C GLY A 169 -14.24 -2.10 10.91
N GLU A 170 -14.60 -2.28 9.65
CA GLU A 170 -15.55 -3.30 9.18
C GLU A 170 -14.88 -4.22 8.15
N GLN A 171 -15.09 -5.54 8.32
CA GLN A 171 -14.56 -6.56 7.41
C GLN A 171 -15.25 -6.49 6.05
N ILE A 172 -14.49 -6.65 4.98
CA ILE A 172 -15.06 -6.80 3.64
C ILE A 172 -15.76 -8.15 3.54
N THR A 173 -17.06 -8.14 3.21
CA THR A 173 -17.88 -9.34 3.13
C THR A 173 -18.83 -9.26 1.93
N ALA A 174 -19.22 -10.41 1.39
CA ALA A 174 -20.21 -10.49 0.31
C ALA A 174 -21.54 -9.86 0.76
N GLY A 175 -22.12 -9.00 -0.08
CA GLY A 175 -23.34 -8.24 0.23
C GLY A 175 -23.13 -7.08 1.21
N GLY A 176 -21.90 -6.83 1.63
CA GLY A 176 -21.54 -5.75 2.55
C GLY A 176 -21.29 -4.41 1.85
N THR A 177 -21.36 -3.34 2.63
CA THR A 177 -20.93 -2.00 2.24
C THR A 177 -20.02 -1.44 3.32
N VAL A 178 -18.86 -0.95 2.94
CA VAL A 178 -17.84 -0.40 3.85
C VAL A 178 -17.26 0.88 3.27
N SER A 179 -16.87 1.83 4.14
CA SER A 179 -16.34 3.13 3.70
C SER A 179 -15.15 3.58 4.54
N ALA A 180 -14.19 4.24 3.89
CA ALA A 180 -13.02 4.87 4.53
C ALA A 180 -12.47 5.98 3.63
N SER A 181 -11.99 7.10 4.19
CA SER A 181 -11.30 8.19 3.47
C SER A 181 -11.98 8.63 2.16
N GLY A 182 -13.31 8.79 2.15
CA GLY A 182 -14.06 9.21 0.95
C GLY A 182 -14.21 8.13 -0.13
N VAL A 183 -13.93 6.86 0.20
CA VAL A 183 -14.19 5.71 -0.66
C VAL A 183 -15.26 4.85 -0.02
N THR A 184 -16.23 4.41 -0.81
CA THR A 184 -17.24 3.43 -0.43
C THR A 184 -17.14 2.22 -1.35
N LEU A 185 -17.04 1.03 -0.76
CA LEU A 185 -16.97 -0.26 -1.42
C LEU A 185 -18.29 -1.01 -1.15
N GLU A 186 -19.05 -1.30 -2.20
CA GLU A 186 -20.23 -2.15 -2.16
C GLU A 186 -19.92 -3.48 -2.86
N VAL A 187 -19.96 -4.57 -2.10
CA VAL A 187 -19.64 -5.92 -2.59
C VAL A 187 -20.93 -6.65 -2.90
N GLY A 188 -21.08 -7.17 -4.13
CA GLY A 188 -22.23 -7.96 -4.54
C GLY A 188 -22.53 -9.12 -3.59
N ALA A 189 -23.81 -9.44 -3.41
CA ALA A 189 -24.26 -10.46 -2.46
C ALA A 189 -23.76 -11.87 -2.80
N ASN A 190 -23.40 -12.12 -4.06
CA ASN A 190 -22.87 -13.39 -4.53
C ASN A 190 -21.38 -13.33 -4.86
N ALA A 191 -20.70 -12.22 -4.53
CA ALA A 191 -19.28 -12.09 -4.77
C ALA A 191 -18.50 -13.05 -3.86
N HIS A 192 -17.43 -13.64 -4.38
CA HIS A 192 -16.40 -14.26 -3.56
C HIS A 192 -15.29 -13.24 -3.32
N VAL A 193 -14.85 -13.14 -2.06
CA VAL A 193 -13.79 -12.23 -1.62
C VAL A 193 -12.60 -13.08 -1.19
N THR A 194 -11.46 -12.90 -1.86
CA THR A 194 -10.23 -13.63 -1.55
C THR A 194 -9.16 -12.65 -1.10
N PHE A 195 -8.59 -12.87 0.10
CA PHE A 195 -7.50 -12.08 0.64
C PHE A 195 -6.17 -12.83 0.52
N ASP A 196 -5.05 -12.11 0.44
CA ASP A 196 -3.74 -12.71 0.67
C ASP A 196 -3.62 -13.20 2.12
N SER A 197 -3.83 -14.50 2.31
CA SER A 197 -3.78 -15.15 3.62
C SER A 197 -2.40 -15.16 4.29
N LEU A 198 -1.32 -14.79 3.58
CA LEU A 198 0.00 -14.65 4.19
C LEU A 198 0.15 -13.31 4.93
N ILE A 199 -0.56 -12.28 4.49
CA ILE A 199 -0.48 -10.91 5.04
C ILE A 199 -1.71 -10.61 5.90
N TYR A 200 -2.90 -10.92 5.38
CA TYR A 200 -4.21 -10.62 5.95
C TYR A 200 -4.85 -11.88 6.52
N ASP A 201 -4.12 -12.54 7.42
CA ASP A 201 -4.45 -13.83 8.03
C ASP A 201 -5.55 -13.78 9.11
N THR A 202 -5.94 -12.59 9.55
CA THR A 202 -6.93 -12.37 10.60
C THR A 202 -8.02 -11.39 10.17
N GLU A 203 -9.21 -11.51 10.75
CA GLU A 203 -10.38 -10.69 10.40
C GLU A 203 -10.12 -9.18 10.59
N ASP A 204 -9.36 -8.78 11.62
CA ASP A 204 -8.99 -7.38 11.88
C ASP A 204 -8.07 -6.79 10.79
N LYS A 205 -7.31 -7.64 10.09
CA LYS A 205 -6.50 -7.26 8.94
C LYS A 205 -7.29 -7.26 7.63
N GLN A 206 -8.49 -7.80 7.62
CA GLN A 206 -9.38 -7.89 6.45
C GLN A 206 -10.43 -6.77 6.39
N THR A 207 -10.30 -5.76 7.25
CA THR A 207 -11.14 -4.55 7.18
C THR A 207 -10.77 -3.65 6.01
N PHE A 208 -11.78 -2.99 5.45
CA PHE A 208 -11.55 -2.06 4.34
C PHE A 208 -10.79 -0.83 4.81
N ARG A 209 -9.77 -0.46 4.05
CA ARG A 209 -8.93 0.70 4.32
C ARG A 209 -8.75 1.51 3.04
N ALA A 210 -8.70 2.82 3.18
CA ALA A 210 -8.40 3.70 2.06
C ALA A 210 -7.63 4.94 2.51
N ALA A 211 -6.87 5.52 1.58
CA ALA A 211 -6.30 6.86 1.74
C ALA A 211 -6.33 7.61 0.41
N GLN A 212 -6.49 8.92 0.50
CA GLN A 212 -6.32 9.84 -0.62
C GLN A 212 -4.87 10.31 -0.71
N LEU A 213 -4.32 10.40 -1.92
CA LEU A 213 -3.06 11.10 -2.14
C LEU A 213 -3.35 12.56 -2.54
N PRO A 214 -2.76 13.55 -1.85
CA PRO A 214 -2.88 14.96 -2.22
C PRO A 214 -2.48 15.21 -3.68
N ALA A 215 -3.21 16.11 -4.35
CA ALA A 215 -3.06 16.38 -5.78
C ALA A 215 -1.61 16.78 -6.16
N GLU A 216 -0.95 17.57 -5.30
CA GLU A 216 0.42 18.02 -5.50
C GLU A 216 1.47 16.89 -5.44
N LEU A 217 1.10 15.69 -4.97
CA LEU A 217 1.98 14.53 -4.87
C LEU A 217 1.74 13.50 -5.98
N ILE A 218 0.68 13.65 -6.78
CA ILE A 218 0.27 12.64 -7.77
C ILE A 218 1.34 12.40 -8.84
N GLU A 219 1.88 13.44 -9.46
CA GLU A 219 2.91 13.30 -10.51
C GLU A 219 4.17 12.61 -9.94
N ALA A 220 4.57 12.96 -8.72
CA ALA A 220 5.72 12.34 -8.07
C ALA A 220 5.48 10.85 -7.73
N ALA A 221 4.25 10.47 -7.39
CA ALA A 221 3.87 9.10 -7.05
C ALA A 221 3.65 8.21 -8.27
N THR A 222 3.11 8.77 -9.35
CA THR A 222 2.69 8.02 -10.53
C THR A 222 3.69 8.10 -11.68
N GLY A 223 4.50 9.16 -11.72
CA GLY A 223 5.29 9.52 -12.89
C GLY A 223 4.46 10.09 -14.05
N ASP A 224 3.15 10.32 -13.85
CA ASP A 224 2.23 10.76 -14.89
C ASP A 224 1.31 11.88 -14.38
N ALA A 225 1.53 13.10 -14.89
CA ALA A 225 0.74 14.28 -14.54
C ALA A 225 -0.68 14.29 -15.15
N SER A 226 -1.04 13.30 -15.99
CA SER A 226 -2.41 13.17 -16.52
C SER A 226 -3.40 12.62 -15.51
N PHE A 227 -2.93 11.97 -14.44
CA PHE A 227 -3.80 11.54 -13.35
C PHE A 227 -4.29 12.73 -12.52
N SER A 228 -5.59 12.76 -12.26
CA SER A 228 -6.23 13.80 -11.47
C SER A 228 -6.39 13.39 -10.01
N MET A 229 -6.51 12.09 -9.74
CA MET A 229 -6.75 11.54 -8.40
C MET A 229 -5.97 10.23 -8.24
N VAL A 230 -5.54 9.93 -7.01
CA VAL A 230 -4.95 8.66 -6.60
C VAL A 230 -5.49 8.28 -5.23
N TYR A 231 -5.97 7.04 -5.13
CA TYR A 231 -6.39 6.41 -3.88
C TYR A 231 -5.56 5.16 -3.65
N THR A 232 -5.18 4.90 -2.41
CA THR A 232 -4.61 3.61 -2.01
C THR A 232 -5.70 2.80 -1.32
N LEU A 233 -5.97 1.58 -1.77
CA LEU A 233 -7.02 0.72 -1.23
C LEU A 233 -6.39 -0.50 -0.54
N GLY A 234 -7.02 -0.95 0.55
CA GLY A 234 -6.57 -2.10 1.33
C GLY A 234 -7.76 -2.93 1.84
N PRO A 235 -7.57 -4.24 2.10
CA PRO A 235 -6.33 -5.01 1.95
C PRO A 235 -5.90 -5.14 0.48
N VAL A 236 -4.63 -4.85 0.18
CA VAL A 236 -4.14 -4.89 -1.22
C VAL A 236 -4.19 -6.31 -1.77
N ASP A 237 -4.39 -6.44 -3.07
CA ASP A 237 -4.50 -7.74 -3.75
C ASP A 237 -5.73 -8.56 -3.29
N THR A 238 -6.74 -7.91 -2.69
CA THR A 238 -8.04 -8.55 -2.42
C THR A 238 -8.79 -8.74 -3.74
N LEU A 239 -9.04 -9.99 -4.12
CA LEU A 239 -9.73 -10.36 -5.36
C LEU A 239 -11.24 -10.49 -5.15
N PHE A 240 -12.00 -10.07 -6.16
CA PHE A 240 -13.44 -10.23 -6.23
C PHE A 240 -13.84 -11.00 -7.48
N CYS A 241 -14.67 -12.03 -7.32
CA CYS A 241 -15.21 -12.80 -8.45
C CYS A 241 -16.70 -13.15 -8.26
N ASP A 242 -17.33 -13.63 -9.33
CA ASP A 242 -18.74 -14.08 -9.42
C ASP A 242 -19.85 -13.02 -9.26
N ASP A 243 -19.53 -11.80 -8.82
CA ASP A 243 -20.47 -10.68 -8.80
C ASP A 243 -19.73 -9.33 -8.89
N THR A 244 -20.51 -8.27 -9.02
CA THR A 244 -20.07 -6.89 -9.21
C THR A 244 -19.55 -6.29 -7.90
N VAL A 245 -18.48 -5.51 -7.98
CA VAL A 245 -17.98 -4.72 -6.85
C VAL A 245 -17.96 -3.25 -7.22
N THR A 246 -18.95 -2.52 -6.70
CA THR A 246 -19.10 -1.10 -7.00
C THR A 246 -18.24 -0.29 -6.04
N VAL A 247 -17.41 0.59 -6.60
CA VAL A 247 -16.64 1.54 -5.80
C VAL A 247 -17.05 2.96 -6.14
N THR A 248 -17.34 3.72 -5.10
CA THR A 248 -17.62 5.15 -5.18
C THR A 248 -16.52 5.93 -4.48
N PHE A 249 -15.90 6.87 -5.19
CA PHE A 249 -14.86 7.76 -4.69
C PHE A 249 -15.40 9.18 -4.57
N ASP A 250 -15.00 9.92 -3.55
CA ASP A 250 -15.17 11.38 -3.51
C ASP A 250 -14.38 12.00 -4.67
N ASN A 251 -15.01 12.88 -5.43
CA ASN A 251 -14.40 13.59 -6.56
C ASN A 251 -13.60 14.82 -6.07
N TYR A 252 -12.49 14.58 -5.37
CA TYR A 252 -11.69 15.68 -4.80
C TYR A 252 -10.92 16.50 -5.85
N ALA A 253 -10.89 16.07 -7.11
CA ALA A 253 -10.26 16.80 -8.21
C ALA A 253 -11.26 17.69 -8.97
N ASP A 254 -12.50 17.81 -8.50
CA ASP A 254 -13.56 18.60 -9.13
C ASP A 254 -13.73 18.26 -10.63
N LEU A 255 -13.58 16.98 -10.99
CA LEU A 255 -13.82 16.53 -12.36
C LEU A 255 -15.24 16.91 -12.81
N PRO A 256 -15.45 17.29 -14.08
CA PRO A 256 -16.77 17.76 -14.53
C PRO A 256 -17.87 16.73 -14.29
N ALA A 257 -19.04 17.20 -13.85
CA ALA A 257 -20.23 16.37 -13.73
C ALA A 257 -20.52 15.61 -15.04
N ASP A 258 -21.00 14.37 -14.90
CA ASP A 258 -21.26 13.44 -16.00
C ASP A 258 -20.03 13.01 -16.83
N ALA A 259 -18.82 13.44 -16.49
CA ALA A 259 -17.61 12.98 -17.19
C ALA A 259 -17.41 11.47 -17.02
N THR A 260 -16.92 10.82 -18.07
CA THR A 260 -16.39 9.46 -17.99
C THR A 260 -14.93 9.51 -17.58
N VAL A 261 -14.52 8.53 -16.77
CA VAL A 261 -13.14 8.42 -16.28
C VAL A 261 -12.59 7.03 -16.56
N ASP A 262 -11.29 6.96 -16.74
CA ASP A 262 -10.54 5.71 -16.70
C ASP A 262 -9.93 5.52 -15.32
N ILE A 263 -10.01 4.29 -14.79
CA ILE A 263 -9.45 3.92 -13.49
C ILE A 263 -8.32 2.91 -13.74
N PHE A 264 -7.12 3.27 -13.30
CA PHE A 264 -5.89 2.50 -13.46
C PHE A 264 -5.48 1.89 -12.12
N GLY A 265 -5.16 0.60 -12.09
CA GLY A 265 -4.55 -0.05 -10.93
C GLY A 265 -3.02 -0.04 -11.04
N HIS A 266 -2.36 0.17 -9.91
CA HIS A 266 -0.91 0.00 -9.80
C HIS A 266 -0.60 -1.46 -9.48
N GLU A 267 -0.05 -2.17 -10.45
CA GLU A 267 0.29 -3.58 -10.26
C GLU A 267 1.59 -3.71 -9.44
N LEU A 268 1.48 -4.31 -8.24
CA LEU A 268 2.60 -4.47 -7.31
C LEU A 268 2.80 -5.93 -6.89
N ALA A 269 2.01 -6.86 -7.42
CA ALA A 269 2.19 -8.28 -7.24
C ALA A 269 3.11 -8.84 -8.32
N ILE A 270 3.99 -9.76 -7.92
CA ILE A 270 4.91 -10.44 -8.86
C ILE A 270 4.17 -11.36 -9.85
N GLY A 271 2.88 -11.64 -9.59
CA GLY A 271 2.02 -12.41 -10.48
C GLY A 271 1.67 -11.66 -11.77
N GLU A 272 1.78 -10.33 -11.78
CA GLU A 272 1.49 -9.48 -12.96
C GLU A 272 0.10 -9.78 -13.55
N GLU A 273 -0.91 -10.00 -12.70
CA GLU A 273 -2.24 -10.47 -13.09
C GLU A 273 -3.07 -9.39 -13.79
N PHE A 274 -2.91 -8.14 -13.36
CA PHE A 274 -3.68 -7.00 -13.89
C PHE A 274 -2.82 -6.05 -14.73
N GLY A 275 -1.56 -6.39 -14.96
CA GLY A 275 -0.64 -5.66 -15.82
C GLY A 275 0.83 -5.96 -15.52
N PRO A 276 1.77 -5.26 -16.16
CA PRO A 276 3.17 -5.36 -15.81
C PRO A 276 3.48 -4.84 -14.41
N TYR A 277 4.39 -5.50 -13.69
CA TYR A 277 4.87 -5.10 -12.38
C TYR A 277 5.39 -3.66 -12.39
N GLY A 278 4.85 -2.84 -11.49
CA GLY A 278 5.18 -1.42 -11.31
C GLY A 278 4.48 -0.47 -12.26
N GLU A 279 3.66 -0.97 -13.19
CA GLU A 279 2.96 -0.14 -14.16
C GLU A 279 1.52 0.17 -13.74
N TRP A 280 0.99 1.25 -14.31
CA TRP A 280 -0.41 1.63 -14.17
C TRP A 280 -1.21 1.07 -15.33
N THR A 281 -2.14 0.15 -15.05
CA THR A 281 -2.96 -0.50 -16.08
C THR A 281 -4.42 -0.18 -15.87
N LYS A 282 -5.13 0.16 -16.95
CA LYS A 282 -6.58 0.42 -16.87
C LYS A 282 -7.29 -0.86 -16.44
N ILE A 283 -7.93 -0.83 -15.27
CA ILE A 283 -8.67 -1.97 -14.71
C ILE A 283 -10.18 -1.76 -14.70
N ALA A 284 -10.64 -0.50 -14.79
CA ALA A 284 -12.06 -0.19 -14.82
C ALA A 284 -12.34 1.15 -15.53
N GLU A 285 -13.62 1.41 -15.75
CA GLU A 285 -14.16 2.70 -16.13
C GLU A 285 -15.05 3.22 -15.01
N GLY A 286 -15.29 4.52 -14.99
CA GLY A 286 -16.21 5.13 -14.05
C GLY A 286 -16.94 6.33 -14.65
N LYS A 287 -17.86 6.87 -13.86
CA LYS A 287 -18.60 8.08 -14.20
C LYS A 287 -18.67 9.02 -13.01
N VAL A 288 -18.41 10.30 -13.27
CA VAL A 288 -18.67 11.38 -12.31
C VAL A 288 -20.19 11.57 -12.17
N SER A 289 -20.68 11.68 -10.94
CA SER A 289 -22.09 11.93 -10.64
C SER A 289 -22.59 13.22 -11.28
N ALA A 290 -23.92 13.34 -11.44
CA ALA A 290 -24.54 14.50 -12.08
C ALA A 290 -24.37 15.82 -11.30
N ASP A 291 -24.12 15.72 -9.99
CA ASP A 291 -23.78 16.87 -9.13
C ASP A 291 -22.27 17.12 -9.04
N GLY A 292 -21.43 16.30 -9.67
CA GLY A 292 -19.99 16.45 -9.70
C GLY A 292 -19.27 16.01 -8.42
N THR A 293 -19.95 15.40 -7.45
CA THR A 293 -19.38 15.16 -6.11
C THR A 293 -18.68 13.81 -5.96
N THR A 294 -19.04 12.80 -6.76
CA THR A 294 -18.51 11.45 -6.64
C THR A 294 -18.17 10.84 -7.99
N ILE A 295 -17.34 9.81 -7.98
CA ILE A 295 -17.00 8.97 -9.12
C ILE A 295 -17.42 7.55 -8.77
N THR A 296 -18.25 6.91 -9.57
CA THR A 296 -18.64 5.51 -9.36
C THR A 296 -18.13 4.65 -10.50
N THR A 297 -17.56 3.47 -10.17
CA THR A 297 -17.17 2.46 -11.16
C THR A 297 -18.37 2.04 -12.01
N ALA A 298 -18.16 1.79 -13.29
CA ALA A 298 -19.18 1.31 -14.21
C ALA A 298 -18.96 -0.18 -14.56
N GLY A 299 -19.98 -0.81 -15.15
CA GLY A 299 -19.88 -2.18 -15.65
C GLY A 299 -19.69 -3.21 -14.53
N GLU A 300 -18.60 -3.97 -14.60
CA GLU A 300 -18.29 -5.06 -13.67
C GLU A 300 -17.67 -4.57 -12.34
N GLY A 301 -17.35 -3.27 -12.23
CA GLY A 301 -16.76 -2.72 -11.02
C GLY A 301 -15.24 -2.87 -10.94
N LEU A 302 -14.69 -2.98 -9.74
CA LEU A 302 -13.27 -3.32 -9.54
C LEU A 302 -13.08 -4.83 -9.33
N PRO A 303 -12.21 -5.50 -10.11
CA PRO A 303 -11.92 -6.92 -9.90
C PRO A 303 -10.95 -7.17 -8.73
N VAL A 304 -10.22 -6.14 -8.29
CA VAL A 304 -9.19 -6.23 -7.25
C VAL A 304 -9.04 -4.92 -6.49
N LEU A 305 -8.69 -4.98 -5.20
CA LEU A 305 -8.22 -3.80 -4.45
C LEU A 305 -6.73 -3.56 -4.68
N LEU A 306 -6.43 -2.45 -5.37
CA LEU A 306 -5.07 -1.96 -5.59
C LEU A 306 -4.98 -0.48 -5.18
N THR A 307 -3.77 0.08 -5.23
CA THR A 307 -3.66 1.53 -5.42
C THR A 307 -4.22 1.87 -6.80
N VAL A 308 -5.13 2.85 -6.87
CA VAL A 308 -5.78 3.28 -8.11
C VAL A 308 -5.49 4.74 -8.43
N ALA A 309 -5.33 5.04 -9.72
CA ALA A 309 -5.23 6.39 -10.26
C ALA A 309 -6.40 6.64 -11.22
N ILE A 310 -6.94 7.85 -11.22
CA ILE A 310 -8.13 8.22 -11.99
C ILE A 310 -7.83 9.43 -12.86
N ARG A 311 -8.26 9.39 -14.13
CA ARG A 311 -8.23 10.53 -15.05
C ARG A 311 -9.49 10.61 -15.90
N ALA A 312 -9.86 11.81 -16.32
CA ALA A 312 -10.96 12.01 -17.26
C ALA A 312 -10.62 11.44 -18.65
N GLN A 313 -11.59 10.83 -19.32
CA GLN A 313 -11.41 10.38 -20.70
C GLN A 313 -11.32 11.57 -21.67
N GLY A 314 -10.43 11.46 -22.67
CA GLY A 314 -10.30 12.47 -23.73
C GLY A 314 -9.48 13.71 -23.35
N GLN A 315 -8.72 13.66 -22.25
CA GLN A 315 -7.65 14.60 -21.93
C GLN A 315 -6.31 14.17 -22.53
#